data_AF-A0A3Q3F0W4-F1
#
_entry.id   AF-A0A3Q3F0W4-F1
#
_cell.length_a   1.000
_cell.length_b   1.000
_cell.length_c   1.000
_cell.angle_alpha   90.00
_cell.angle_beta   90.00
_cell.angle_gamma   90.00
#
_symmetry.space_group_name_H-M   'P 1'
#
loop_
_entity.id
_entity.type
_entity.pdbx_description
1 polymer ?
#
loop_
_entity_poly.entity_id
_entity_poly.type
_entity_poly.pdbx_seq_one_letter_code
_entity_poly.pdbx_strand_id
1 'polypeptide(L)'
;KLEEFEKFKWVLQLTYFQRSFTRIQWHDMKSATTPDELVHLMVKNQHPVEVTKEVLLDMNRTDLVERLMGTDSGLQDRYIQQTLN
;
A
#
# COMPACT_ATOMS: atom_id res chain seq x y z
N LYS A 1 -7.49 -7.51 14.35
CA LYS A 1 -6.86 -6.20 14.07
C LYS A 1 -5.34 -6.30 13.90
N LEU A 2 -4.58 -6.91 14.84
CA LEU A 2 -3.14 -7.16 14.65
C LEU A 2 -2.83 -8.25 13.62
N GLU A 3 -3.63 -9.32 13.60
CA GLU A 3 -3.45 -10.46 12.69
C GLU A 3 -3.51 -10.07 11.20
N GLU A 4 -4.44 -9.17 10.84
CA GLU A 4 -4.56 -8.68 9.48
C GLU A 4 -3.37 -7.81 9.05
N PHE A 5 -2.86 -6.98 9.97
CA PHE A 5 -1.70 -6.14 9.70
C PHE A 5 -0.43 -6.98 9.50
N GLU A 6 -0.22 -8.01 10.33
CA GLU A 6 0.90 -8.93 10.14
C GLU A 6 0.76 -9.76 8.86
N LYS A 7 -0.46 -10.20 8.52
CA LYS A 7 -0.74 -10.84 7.24
C LYS A 7 -0.40 -9.92 6.07
N PHE A 8 -0.74 -8.62 6.15
CA PHE A 8 -0.38 -7.63 5.13
C PHE A 8 1.13 -7.54 4.94
N LYS A 9 1.92 -7.49 6.01
CA LYS A 9 3.39 -7.47 5.92
C LYS A 9 3.95 -8.70 5.21
N TRP A 10 3.41 -9.88 5.52
CA TRP A 10 3.82 -11.14 4.88
C TRP A 10 3.52 -11.15 3.39
N VAL A 11 2.29 -10.79 3.00
CA VAL A 11 1.88 -10.76 1.59
C VAL A 11 2.68 -9.69 0.83
N LEU A 12 2.87 -8.50 1.41
CA LEU A 12 3.71 -7.44 0.84
C LEU A 12 5.13 -7.91 0.51
N GLN A 13 5.74 -8.69 1.40
CA GLN A 13 7.09 -9.23 1.19
C GLN A 13 7.13 -10.28 0.09
N LEU A 14 6.08 -11.10 -0.01
CA LEU A 14 5.91 -12.03 -1.12
C LEU A 14 5.73 -11.28 -2.45
N THR A 15 4.90 -10.24 -2.50
CA THR A 15 4.68 -9.41 -3.69
C THR A 15 5.98 -8.73 -4.14
N TYR A 16 6.76 -8.15 -3.23
CA TYR A 16 8.07 -7.58 -3.58
C TYR A 16 9.03 -8.63 -4.15
N PHE A 17 9.06 -9.84 -3.58
CA PHE A 17 9.85 -10.94 -4.10
C PHE A 17 9.41 -11.35 -5.52
N GLN A 18 8.11 -11.56 -5.73
CA GLN A 18 7.55 -11.96 -7.03
C GLN A 18 7.79 -10.90 -8.12
N ARG A 19 7.75 -9.62 -7.75
CA ARG A 19 8.05 -8.50 -8.66
C ARG A 19 9.54 -8.22 -8.85
N SER A 20 10.42 -8.99 -8.20
CA SER A 20 11.86 -8.72 -8.21
C SER A 20 12.23 -7.31 -7.73
N PHE A 21 11.39 -6.73 -6.86
CA PHE A 21 11.66 -5.44 -6.22
C PHE A 21 12.60 -5.63 -5.02
N THR A 22 13.29 -4.56 -4.64
CA THR A 22 14.07 -4.55 -3.41
C THR A 22 13.11 -4.76 -2.24
N ARG A 23 13.32 -5.83 -1.47
CA ARG A 23 12.53 -6.11 -0.28
C ARG A 23 12.90 -5.16 0.85
N ILE A 24 11.90 -4.78 1.64
CA ILE A 24 12.12 -4.13 2.93
C ILE A 24 12.85 -5.11 3.84
N GLN A 25 13.86 -4.65 4.58
CA GLN A 25 14.59 -5.51 5.50
C GLN A 25 13.66 -6.03 6.61
N TRP A 26 13.85 -7.29 7.01
CA TRP A 26 12.95 -7.93 7.96
C TRP A 26 12.94 -7.24 9.33
N HIS A 27 14.05 -6.63 9.74
CA HIS A 27 14.13 -5.85 10.97
C HIS A 27 13.25 -4.59 10.93
N ASP A 28 13.26 -3.86 9.81
CA ASP A 28 12.42 -2.67 9.59
C ASP A 28 10.93 -3.06 9.53
N MET A 29 10.63 -4.19 8.88
CA MET A 29 9.26 -4.71 8.81
C MET A 29 8.70 -5.09 10.18
N LYS A 30 9.55 -5.62 11.07
CA LYS A 30 9.18 -5.99 12.44
C LYS A 30 9.04 -4.76 13.35
N SER A 31 9.87 -3.73 13.15
CA SER A 31 9.81 -2.50 13.95
C SER A 31 8.64 -1.58 13.57
N ALA A 32 8.14 -1.67 12.34
CA ALA A 32 6.92 -0.96 11.92
C ALA A 32 5.68 -1.57 12.60
N THR A 33 5.30 -1.06 13.75
CA THR A 33 4.15 -1.54 14.55
C THR A 33 2.83 -0.88 14.15
N THR A 34 2.90 0.24 13.43
CA THR A 34 1.74 1.00 12.95
C THR A 34 1.67 1.04 11.42
N PRO A 35 0.47 1.24 10.83
CA PRO A 35 0.33 1.44 9.39
C PRO A 35 1.18 2.59 8.84
N ASP A 36 1.28 3.71 9.56
CA ASP A 36 2.02 4.89 9.11
C ASP A 36 3.53 4.62 9.02
N GLU A 37 4.09 3.88 9.99
CA GLU A 37 5.49 3.43 9.93
C GLU A 37 5.75 2.51 8.74
N LEU A 38 4.82 1.59 8.45
CA LEU A 38 4.94 0.70 7.30
C LEU A 38 4.84 1.49 5.98
N VAL A 39 3.90 2.43 5.88
CA VAL A 39 3.76 3.31 4.71
C VAL A 39 5.06 4.08 4.47
N HIS A 40 5.72 4.60 5.52
CA HIS A 40 7.00 5.29 5.38
C HIS A 40 8.11 4.40 4.76
N LEU A 41 8.09 3.09 5.03
CA LEU A 41 8.99 2.13 4.39
C LEU A 41 8.59 1.82 2.95
N MET A 42 7.28 1.74 2.68
CA MET A 42 6.75 1.44 1.34
C MET A 42 6.96 2.58 0.37
N VAL A 43 6.78 3.85 0.76
CA VAL A 43 6.95 5.00 -0.14
C VAL A 43 8.38 5.17 -0.65
N LYS A 44 9.36 4.55 0.03
CA LYS A 44 10.76 4.48 -0.41
C LYS A 44 11.01 3.39 -1.46
N ASN A 45 10.03 2.53 -1.71
CA ASN A 45 10.09 1.43 -2.67
C ASN A 45 9.40 1.79 -3.99
N GLN A 46 9.52 0.88 -4.96
CA GLN A 46 8.97 1.04 -6.30
C GLN A 46 7.45 0.78 -6.30
N HIS A 47 6.69 1.69 -6.91
CA HIS A 47 5.25 1.54 -7.14
C HIS A 47 4.41 1.23 -5.88
N PRO A 48 4.53 2.03 -4.79
CA PRO A 48 3.93 1.71 -3.50
C PRO A 48 2.40 1.61 -3.54
N VAL A 49 1.74 2.43 -4.36
CA VAL A 49 0.27 2.43 -4.47
C VAL A 49 -0.21 1.19 -5.22
N GLU A 50 0.43 0.85 -6.33
CA GLU A 50 0.11 -0.34 -7.13
C GLU A 50 0.37 -1.63 -6.35
N VAL A 51 1.50 -1.71 -5.65
CA VAL A 51 1.83 -2.85 -4.78
C VAL A 51 0.82 -2.96 -3.63
N THR A 52 0.39 -1.84 -3.04
CA THR A 52 -0.65 -1.85 -2.00
C THR A 52 -1.98 -2.40 -2.55
N LYS A 53 -2.38 -1.99 -3.76
CA LYS A 53 -3.61 -2.48 -4.42
C LYS A 53 -3.54 -4.01 -4.61
N GLU A 54 -2.43 -4.54 -5.10
CA GLU A 54 -2.22 -5.98 -5.29
C GLU A 54 -2.26 -6.77 -3.98
N VAL A 55 -1.53 -6.32 -2.95
CA VAL A 55 -1.53 -6.97 -1.64
C VAL A 55 -2.95 -7.02 -1.04
N LEU A 56 -3.71 -5.94 -1.16
CA LEU A 56 -5.10 -5.90 -0.69
C LEU A 56 -6.00 -6.86 -1.47
N LEU A 57 -5.82 -6.99 -2.79
CA LEU A 57 -6.54 -7.97 -3.60
C LEU A 57 -6.19 -9.42 -3.19
N ASP A 58 -4.92 -9.73 -3.00
CA ASP A 58 -4.45 -11.06 -2.55
C ASP A 58 -4.95 -11.42 -1.14
N MET A 59 -5.19 -10.41 -0.32
CA MET A 59 -5.81 -10.56 1.00
C MET A 59 -7.34 -10.60 0.97
N ASN A 60 -7.97 -10.50 -0.21
CA ASN A 60 -9.41 -10.43 -0.40
C ASN A 60 -10.06 -9.22 0.32
N ARG A 61 -9.35 -8.08 0.37
CA ARG A 61 -9.79 -6.79 0.91
C ARG A 61 -10.20 -5.82 -0.19
N THR A 62 -11.10 -6.27 -1.07
CA THR A 62 -11.62 -5.47 -2.19
C THR A 62 -12.30 -4.18 -1.74
N ASP A 63 -12.90 -4.17 -0.55
CA ASP A 63 -13.48 -2.97 0.09
C ASP A 63 -12.45 -1.84 0.26
N LEU A 64 -11.21 -2.19 0.58
CA LEU A 64 -10.13 -1.22 0.73
C LEU A 64 -9.58 -0.77 -0.63
N VAL A 65 -9.55 -1.67 -1.62
CA VAL A 65 -9.13 -1.33 -2.99
C VAL A 65 -10.10 -0.33 -3.60
N GLU A 66 -11.40 -0.56 -3.47
CA GLU A 66 -12.44 0.38 -3.92
C GLU A 66 -12.31 1.74 -3.25
N ARG A 67 -12.13 1.76 -1.93
CA ARG A 67 -11.93 3.01 -1.18
C ARG A 67 -10.67 3.75 -1.64
N LEU A 68 -9.58 3.03 -1.91
CA LEU A 68 -8.32 3.60 -2.38
C LEU A 68 -8.47 4.21 -3.79
N MET A 69 -9.17 3.53 -4.70
CA MET A 69 -9.48 4.05 -6.04
C MET A 69 -10.47 5.22 -6.01
N GLY A 70 -11.45 5.19 -5.12
CA GLY A 70 -12.39 6.29 -4.92
C GLY A 70 -11.72 7.55 -4.37
N THR A 71 -10.62 7.42 -3.64
CA THR A 71 -9.77 8.57 -3.27
C THR A 71 -8.96 9.11 -4.44
N ASP A 72 -8.48 8.28 -5.37
CA ASP A 72 -7.78 8.73 -6.58
C ASP A 72 -8.70 9.59 -7.47
N SER A 73 -9.94 9.15 -7.71
CA SER A 73 -10.91 9.91 -8.51
C SER A 73 -11.29 11.24 -7.86
N GLY A 74 -11.56 11.24 -6.55
CA GLY A 74 -11.88 12.46 -5.82
C GLY A 74 -10.70 13.44 -5.68
N LEU A 75 -9.45 13.00 -5.85
CA LEU A 75 -8.28 13.87 -5.92
C LEU A 75 -8.08 14.42 -7.33
N GLN A 76 -8.30 13.60 -8.36
CA GLN A 76 -8.21 14.02 -9.76
C GLN A 76 -9.28 15.06 -10.10
N ASP A 77 -10.52 14.87 -9.64
CA ASP A 77 -11.59 15.85 -9.81
C ASP A 77 -11.25 17.18 -9.11
N ARG A 78 -10.67 17.13 -7.90
CA ARG A 78 -10.24 18.34 -7.17
C ARG A 78 -9.08 19.06 -7.85
N TYR A 79 -8.12 18.32 -8.40
CA TYR A 79 -7.01 18.88 -9.16
C TYR A 79 -7.50 19.58 -10.44
N ILE A 80 -8.44 18.96 -11.18
CA ILE A 80 -9.05 19.55 -12.37
C ILE A 80 -9.81 20.84 -12.01
N GLN A 81 -10.58 20.84 -10.93
CA GLN A 81 -11.32 22.03 -10.45
C GLN A 81 -10.40 23.17 -9.97
N GLN A 82 -9.22 22.87 -9.42
CA GLN A 82 -8.25 23.90 -9.03
C GLN A 82 -7.50 24.52 -10.22
N THR A 83 -7.37 23.79 -11.34
CA THR A 83 -6.61 24.26 -12.52
C THR A 83 -7.48 25.05 -13.50
N LEU A 84 -8.82 24.97 -13.36
CA LEU A 84 -9.80 25.68 -14.19
C LEU A 84 -10.33 26.98 -13.56
N ASN A 85 -9.82 27.40 -12.40
CA ASN A 85 -10.15 28.67 -11.72
C ASN A 85 -9.00 29.68 -11.79
#